data_AF-A0A2E1TLC7-F1
#
_entry.id   AF-A0A2E1TLC7-F1
#
_cell.length_a   1.000
_cell.length_b   1.000
_cell.length_c   1.000
_cell.angle_alpha   90.00
_cell.angle_beta   90.00
_cell.angle_gamma   90.00
#
_symmetry.space_group_name_H-M   'P 1'
#
loop_
_entity.id
_entity.type
_entity.pdbx_description
1 polymer ?
#
loop_
_entity_poly.entity_id
_entity_poly.type
_entity_poly.pdbx_seq_one_letter_code
_entity_poly.pdbx_strand_id
1 'polypeptide(L)'
;MSEQAFFGGGCFWCLEAVFDRVRGVNRVEPGYMGGHIIDPSYEQICTGTTGHAEVVRISFTPELIDFETLLRIFFSIHDPTTLDRQGNDIGPQYRSIVFHRDINQRELTKNTIEEVDRARVFRDPIVTEAAPVEYFYPAENYHNDYFINNPSQPYCQVIINPKMEKFRNEWAKFLKTS
;
A
#
# COMPACT_ATOMS: atom_id res chain seq x y z
N MET A 1 8.07 -20.23 3.37
CA MET A 1 8.11 -19.50 4.69
C MET A 1 7.40 -18.18 4.49
N SER A 2 6.71 -17.59 5.48
CA SER A 2 6.05 -16.29 5.24
C SER A 2 7.07 -15.14 5.21
N GLU A 3 6.96 -14.27 4.22
CA GLU A 3 7.68 -13.00 4.13
C GLU A 3 6.75 -11.81 4.41
N GLN A 4 7.34 -10.62 4.54
CA GLN A 4 6.61 -9.39 4.82
C GLN A 4 6.99 -8.27 3.85
N ALA A 5 6.00 -7.52 3.40
CA ALA A 5 6.13 -6.28 2.63
C ALA A 5 5.39 -5.14 3.35
N PHE A 6 5.88 -3.92 3.19
CA PHE A 6 5.34 -2.71 3.84
C PHE A 6 5.17 -1.61 2.80
N PHE A 7 3.93 -1.27 2.47
CA PHE A 7 3.61 -0.30 1.41
C PHE A 7 2.69 0.80 1.93
N GLY A 8 3.01 2.06 1.60
CA GLY A 8 2.15 3.23 1.74
C GLY A 8 1.91 3.85 0.37
N GLY A 9 0.69 4.30 0.08
CA GLY A 9 0.28 4.72 -1.27
C GLY A 9 -1.04 5.46 -1.28
N GLY A 10 -1.27 6.28 -0.26
CA GLY A 10 -2.56 6.87 0.05
C GLY A 10 -3.27 6.13 1.18
N CYS A 11 -4.59 6.30 1.25
CA CYS A 11 -5.42 5.67 2.27
C CYS A 11 -5.20 4.15 2.35
N PHE A 12 -4.80 3.64 3.52
CA PHE A 12 -4.48 2.23 3.72
C PHE A 12 -5.66 1.27 3.51
N TRP A 13 -6.92 1.73 3.60
CA TRP A 13 -8.12 0.91 3.35
C TRP A 13 -8.20 0.50 1.88
N CYS A 14 -7.69 1.35 0.97
CA CYS A 14 -7.60 1.01 -0.44
C CYS A 14 -6.60 -0.12 -0.68
N LEU A 15 -5.45 -0.04 -0.01
CA LEU A 15 -4.39 -1.03 -0.15
C LEU A 15 -4.79 -2.35 0.49
N GLU A 16 -5.34 -2.31 1.71
CA GLU A 16 -5.86 -3.47 2.44
C GLU A 16 -6.88 -4.23 1.57
N ALA A 17 -7.90 -3.53 1.07
CA ALA A 17 -8.96 -4.16 0.27
C ALA A 17 -8.41 -4.90 -0.96
N VAL A 18 -7.41 -4.35 -1.64
CA VAL A 18 -6.79 -5.00 -2.80
C VAL A 18 -5.94 -6.19 -2.37
N PHE A 19 -4.97 -5.97 -1.47
CA PHE A 19 -4.00 -7.01 -1.11
C PHE A 19 -4.65 -8.19 -0.37
N ASP A 20 -5.75 -7.97 0.35
CA ASP A 20 -6.52 -9.05 0.95
C ASP A 20 -7.10 -10.03 -0.08
N ARG A 21 -7.31 -9.58 -1.32
CA ARG A 21 -7.80 -10.42 -2.41
C ARG A 21 -6.68 -11.03 -3.26
N VAL A 22 -5.42 -10.79 -2.93
CA VAL A 22 -4.27 -11.32 -3.68
C VAL A 22 -3.92 -12.75 -3.23
N ARG A 23 -3.94 -13.70 -4.17
CA ARG A 23 -3.53 -15.09 -3.97
C ARG A 23 -2.06 -15.14 -3.54
N GLY A 24 -1.80 -15.84 -2.45
CA GLY A 24 -0.48 -15.91 -1.82
C GLY A 24 -0.26 -14.88 -0.71
N VAL A 25 -1.13 -13.85 -0.60
CA VAL A 25 -1.17 -12.98 0.58
C VAL A 25 -1.96 -13.66 1.69
N ASN A 26 -1.31 -13.82 2.84
CA ASN A 26 -1.83 -14.52 4.01
C ASN A 26 -2.61 -13.56 4.94
N ARG A 27 -2.10 -12.34 5.12
CA ARG A 27 -2.70 -11.31 5.99
C ARG A 27 -2.25 -9.93 5.54
N VAL A 28 -3.16 -8.96 5.58
CA VAL A 28 -2.85 -7.54 5.46
C VAL A 28 -3.25 -6.86 6.76
N GLU A 29 -2.46 -5.89 7.20
CA GLU A 29 -2.70 -5.15 8.44
C GLU A 29 -2.38 -3.67 8.24
N PRO A 30 -3.37 -2.77 8.31
CA PRO A 30 -3.17 -1.33 8.32
C PRO A 30 -2.34 -0.85 9.52
N GLY A 31 -1.56 0.21 9.32
CA GLY A 31 -0.78 0.83 10.39
C GLY A 31 -0.04 2.08 9.96
N TYR A 32 0.84 2.54 10.84
CA TYR A 32 1.60 3.78 10.71
C TYR A 32 3.11 3.49 10.84
N MET A 33 3.93 4.10 9.97
CA MET A 33 5.38 3.91 9.97
C MET A 33 6.13 5.14 9.40
N GLY A 34 7.38 5.33 9.82
CA GLY A 34 8.32 6.32 9.27
C GLY A 34 8.19 7.73 9.85
N GLY A 35 7.44 7.88 10.93
CA GLY A 35 7.30 9.10 11.70
C GLY A 35 8.07 9.07 13.01
N HIS A 36 8.03 10.20 13.72
CA HIS A 36 8.82 10.43 14.93
C HIS A 36 8.02 10.34 16.24
N ILE A 37 6.70 10.21 16.15
CA ILE A 37 5.82 10.05 17.32
C ILE A 37 5.69 8.56 17.67
N ILE A 38 5.85 8.25 18.95
CA ILE A 38 5.67 6.89 19.49
C ILE A 38 4.18 6.68 19.77
N ASP A 39 3.67 5.49 19.43
CA ASP A 39 2.29 5.06 19.61
C ASP A 39 1.27 6.11 19.12
N PRO A 40 1.33 6.55 17.84
CA PRO A 40 0.46 7.58 17.32
C PRO A 40 -1.00 7.08 17.24
N SER A 41 -1.97 7.94 17.58
CA SER A 41 -3.39 7.70 17.29
C SER A 41 -3.74 8.16 15.88
N TYR A 42 -4.83 7.64 15.31
CA TYR A 42 -5.34 8.07 14.01
C TYR A 42 -5.55 9.59 13.93
N GLU A 43 -6.07 10.21 14.99
CA GLU A 43 -6.27 11.67 15.04
C GLU A 43 -4.95 12.44 14.93
N GLN A 44 -3.88 11.91 15.53
CA GLN A 44 -2.54 12.50 15.39
C GLN A 44 -2.00 12.31 13.97
N ILE A 45 -2.27 11.16 13.34
CA ILE A 45 -1.88 10.93 11.93
C ILE A 45 -2.60 11.92 11.00
N CYS A 46 -3.89 12.16 11.23
CA CYS A 46 -4.69 13.09 10.44
C CYS A 46 -4.20 14.55 10.47
N THR A 47 -3.38 14.95 11.45
CA THR A 47 -2.78 16.30 11.46
C THR A 47 -1.69 16.46 10.38
N GLY A 48 -1.14 15.36 9.87
CA GLY A 48 -0.02 15.35 8.94
C GLY A 48 1.32 15.79 9.56
N THR A 49 1.41 15.96 10.89
CA THR A 49 2.62 16.50 11.54
C THR A 49 3.49 15.44 12.20
N THR A 50 3.07 14.17 12.25
CA THR A 50 3.79 13.09 12.94
C THR A 50 4.91 12.47 12.11
N GLY A 51 4.94 12.76 10.80
CA GLY A 51 5.84 12.15 9.82
C GLY A 51 5.48 10.73 9.38
N HIS A 52 4.54 10.08 10.08
CA HIS A 52 4.11 8.72 9.73
C HIS A 52 3.34 8.71 8.41
N ALA A 53 3.57 7.67 7.61
CA ALA A 53 2.71 7.29 6.50
C ALA A 53 1.64 6.30 6.98
N GLU A 54 0.44 6.37 6.40
CA GLU A 54 -0.47 5.24 6.37
C GLU A 54 0.14 4.14 5.50
N VAL A 55 0.30 2.95 6.07
CA VAL A 55 0.91 1.80 5.42
C VAL A 55 0.11 0.52 5.67
N VAL A 56 0.33 -0.49 4.84
CA VAL A 56 -0.11 -1.86 5.09
C VAL A 56 1.09 -2.79 5.28
N ARG A 57 1.04 -3.62 6.33
CA ARG A 57 1.92 -4.77 6.51
C ARG A 57 1.30 -5.99 5.86
N ILE A 58 1.92 -6.48 4.80
CA ILE A 58 1.46 -7.63 4.01
C ILE A 58 2.32 -8.83 4.37
N SER A 59 1.72 -9.86 4.97
CA SER A 59 2.34 -11.18 5.14
C SER A 59 2.00 -12.06 3.94
N PHE A 60 2.98 -12.60 3.23
CA PHE A 60 2.75 -13.40 2.01
C PHE A 60 3.64 -14.64 1.95
N THR A 61 3.26 -15.58 1.08
CA THR A 61 3.97 -16.85 0.82
C THR A 61 4.75 -16.73 -0.49
N PRO A 62 6.10 -16.58 -0.47
CA PRO A 62 6.94 -16.37 -1.66
C PRO A 62 6.80 -17.46 -2.72
N GLU A 63 6.43 -18.67 -2.31
CA GLU A 63 6.20 -19.80 -3.22
C GLU A 63 4.92 -19.63 -4.06
N LEU A 64 4.00 -18.73 -3.66
CA LEU A 64 2.73 -18.45 -4.35
C LEU A 64 2.73 -17.08 -5.03
N ILE A 65 3.42 -16.09 -4.44
CA ILE A 65 3.57 -14.75 -4.98
C ILE A 65 4.88 -14.14 -4.50
N ASP A 66 5.66 -13.55 -5.41
CA ASP A 66 6.91 -12.89 -5.07
C ASP A 66 6.72 -11.39 -4.75
N PHE A 67 7.75 -10.80 -4.12
CA PHE A 67 7.75 -9.39 -3.73
C PHE A 67 7.64 -8.43 -4.93
N GLU A 68 8.24 -8.79 -6.06
CA GLU A 68 8.21 -7.97 -7.28
C GLU A 68 6.79 -7.90 -7.88
N THR A 69 6.04 -9.01 -7.85
CA THR A 69 4.63 -9.03 -8.24
C THR A 69 3.80 -8.15 -7.31
N LEU A 70 4.06 -8.20 -6.00
CA LEU A 70 3.39 -7.32 -5.04
C LEU A 70 3.67 -5.83 -5.32
N LEU A 71 4.91 -5.48 -5.68
CA LEU A 71 5.28 -4.12 -6.11
C LEU A 71 4.52 -3.71 -7.39
N ARG A 72 4.45 -4.58 -8.40
CA ARG A 72 3.74 -4.29 -9.65
C ARG A 72 2.24 -4.09 -9.41
N ILE A 73 1.63 -4.88 -8.53
CA ILE A 73 0.23 -4.66 -8.08
C ILE A 73 0.14 -3.30 -7.39
N PHE A 74 1.03 -2.99 -6.44
CA PHE A 74 1.08 -1.71 -5.73
C PHE A 74 1.10 -0.52 -6.71
N PHE A 75 2.03 -0.50 -7.68
CA PHE A 75 2.13 0.57 -8.70
C PHE A 75 0.92 0.63 -9.65
N SER A 76 0.11 -0.41 -9.74
CA SER A 76 -1.10 -0.41 -10.58
C SER A 76 -2.32 0.22 -9.89
N ILE A 77 -2.37 0.24 -8.56
CA ILE A 77 -3.59 0.59 -7.80
C ILE A 77 -3.59 1.98 -7.13
N HIS A 78 -2.51 2.74 -7.30
CA HIS A 78 -2.39 4.11 -6.81
C HIS A 78 -1.59 4.94 -7.83
N ASP A 79 -1.67 6.27 -7.74
CA ASP A 79 -0.80 7.18 -8.49
C ASP A 79 0.52 7.37 -7.72
N PRO A 80 1.66 6.88 -8.23
CA PRO A 80 2.97 6.99 -7.57
C PRO A 80 3.72 8.28 -7.95
N THR A 81 3.10 9.19 -8.68
CA THR A 81 3.72 10.44 -9.18
C THR A 81 3.34 11.68 -8.37
N THR A 82 2.34 11.55 -7.50
CA THR A 82 1.84 12.65 -6.67
C THR A 82 2.51 12.66 -5.30
N LEU A 83 3.38 13.64 -5.07
CA LEU A 83 4.03 13.85 -3.77
C LEU A 83 2.99 14.15 -2.69
N ASP A 84 3.08 13.45 -1.55
CA ASP A 84 2.25 13.64 -0.35
C ASP A 84 0.73 13.69 -0.65
N ARG A 85 0.28 12.86 -1.59
CA ARG A 85 -1.10 12.86 -2.04
C ARG A 85 -1.48 11.54 -2.71
N GLN A 86 -2.75 11.16 -2.56
CA GLN A 86 -3.40 10.20 -3.43
C GLN A 86 -4.81 10.65 -3.78
N GLY A 87 -5.03 11.09 -5.03
CA GLY A 87 -6.31 11.68 -5.42
C GLY A 87 -6.68 12.88 -4.55
N ASN A 88 -7.79 12.77 -3.82
CA ASN A 88 -8.27 13.81 -2.90
C ASN A 88 -7.73 13.67 -1.46
N ASP A 89 -6.99 12.60 -1.16
CA ASP A 89 -6.33 12.42 0.13
C ASP A 89 -4.99 13.17 0.10
N ILE A 90 -4.90 14.30 0.80
CA ILE A 90 -3.76 15.22 0.73
C ILE A 90 -3.07 15.29 2.09
N GLY A 91 -1.76 15.02 2.09
CA GLY A 91 -0.92 15.09 3.28
C GLY A 91 0.23 14.07 3.23
N PRO A 92 1.31 14.31 3.99
CA PRO A 92 2.48 13.43 4.01
C PRO A 92 2.18 12.02 4.53
N GLN A 93 1.07 11.85 5.25
CA GLN A 93 0.57 10.53 5.65
C GLN A 93 0.09 9.68 4.47
N TYR A 94 -0.21 10.30 3.32
CA TYR A 94 -0.67 9.62 2.11
C TYR A 94 0.41 9.46 1.04
N ARG A 95 1.67 9.75 1.36
CA ARG A 95 2.79 9.63 0.43
C ARG A 95 2.97 8.19 -0.07
N SER A 96 3.49 8.05 -1.28
CA SER A 96 3.88 6.77 -1.85
C SER A 96 5.24 6.35 -1.29
N ILE A 97 5.31 5.21 -0.60
CA ILE A 97 6.52 4.69 0.05
C ILE A 97 6.51 3.16 0.13
N VAL A 98 7.67 2.56 -0.08
CA VAL A 98 7.95 1.16 0.20
C VAL A 98 9.02 1.08 1.29
N PHE A 99 8.67 0.43 2.40
CA PHE A 99 9.62 0.15 3.47
C PHE A 99 10.26 -1.23 3.25
N HIS A 100 11.55 -1.27 2.93
CA HIS A 100 12.31 -2.48 2.62
C HIS A 100 12.92 -3.10 3.89
N ARG A 101 12.76 -4.42 4.03
CA ARG A 101 13.32 -5.17 5.18
C ARG A 101 14.79 -5.53 5.03
N ASP A 102 15.25 -5.62 3.79
CA ASP A 102 16.61 -6.02 3.44
C ASP A 102 17.06 -5.39 2.12
N ILE A 103 18.30 -5.69 1.74
CA ILE A 103 18.90 -5.18 0.50
C ILE A 103 18.19 -5.73 -0.75
N ASN A 104 17.67 -6.95 -0.71
CA ASN A 104 17.00 -7.55 -1.86
C ASN A 104 15.68 -6.82 -2.15
N GLN A 105 14.85 -6.57 -1.13
CA GLN A 105 13.64 -5.76 -1.27
C GLN A 105 13.94 -4.33 -1.74
N ARG A 106 15.03 -3.73 -1.25
CA ARG A 106 15.46 -2.40 -1.71
C ARG A 106 15.77 -2.38 -3.20
N GLU A 107 16.59 -3.32 -3.68
CA GLU A 107 16.95 -3.38 -5.10
C GLU A 107 15.76 -3.73 -5.98
N LEU A 108 14.91 -4.67 -5.57
CA LEU A 108 13.67 -4.98 -6.29
C LEU A 108 12.76 -3.74 -6.38
N THR A 109 12.59 -3.00 -5.29
CA THR A 109 11.79 -1.76 -5.27
C THR A 109 12.31 -0.74 -6.28
N LYS A 110 13.62 -0.48 -6.28
CA LYS A 110 14.25 0.46 -7.20
C LYS A 110 14.11 0.01 -8.66
N ASN A 111 14.38 -1.26 -8.93
CA ASN A 111 14.27 -1.83 -10.27
C ASN A 111 12.83 -1.74 -10.79
N THR A 112 11.83 -1.99 -9.95
CA THR A 112 10.41 -1.85 -10.32
C THR A 112 10.03 -0.39 -10.55
N ILE A 113 10.51 0.55 -9.73
CA ILE A 113 10.32 1.99 -9.99
C ILE A 113 10.85 2.35 -11.39
N GLU A 114 12.08 1.97 -11.69
CA GLU A 114 12.66 2.25 -13.01
C GLU A 114 11.91 1.55 -14.16
N GLU A 115 11.44 0.32 -13.94
CA GLU A 115 10.63 -0.40 -14.93
C GLU A 115 9.34 0.35 -15.26
N VAL A 116 8.61 0.79 -14.22
CA VAL A 116 7.34 1.51 -14.38
C VAL A 116 7.57 2.87 -15.05
N ASP A 117 8.64 3.58 -14.68
CA ASP A 117 9.02 4.85 -15.30
C ASP A 117 9.37 4.67 -16.79
N ARG A 118 10.17 3.65 -17.11
CA ARG A 118 10.50 3.29 -18.51
C ARG A 118 9.30 2.87 -19.34
N ALA A 119 8.31 2.23 -18.71
CA ALA A 119 7.07 1.82 -19.37
C ALA A 119 6.18 3.01 -19.75
N ARG A 120 6.45 4.21 -19.20
CA ARG A 120 5.70 5.46 -19.48
C ARG A 120 4.20 5.31 -19.28
N VAL A 121 3.81 4.51 -18.29
CA VAL A 121 2.40 4.35 -17.88
C VAL A 121 1.89 5.64 -17.24
N PHE A 122 2.77 6.36 -16.55
CA PHE A 122 2.50 7.67 -15.97
C PHE A 122 3.17 8.77 -16.79
N ARG A 123 2.53 9.95 -16.80
CA ARG A 123 3.05 11.14 -17.49
C ARG A 123 4.21 11.78 -16.74
N ASP A 124 4.10 11.81 -15.42
CA ASP A 124 5.04 12.45 -14.53
C ASP A 124 5.99 11.41 -13.90
N PRO A 125 7.17 11.81 -13.41
CA PRO A 125 8.12 10.89 -12.79
C PRO A 125 7.56 10.26 -11.50
N ILE A 126 7.99 9.03 -11.22
CA ILE A 126 7.64 8.34 -9.96
C ILE A 126 8.37 9.01 -8.79
N VAL A 127 7.61 9.32 -7.73
CA VAL A 127 8.11 9.94 -6.49
C VAL A 127 8.11 8.98 -5.30
N THR A 128 7.78 7.70 -5.52
CA THR A 128 7.74 6.67 -4.48
C THR A 128 9.07 6.55 -3.74
N GLU A 129 9.01 6.66 -2.41
CA GLU A 129 10.17 6.50 -1.54
C GLU A 129 10.53 5.01 -1.36
N ALA A 130 11.82 4.72 -1.23
CA ALA A 130 12.33 3.41 -0.80
C ALA A 130 13.17 3.60 0.46
N ALA A 131 12.61 3.25 1.61
CA ALA A 131 13.20 3.49 2.93
C ALA A 131 13.38 2.16 3.71
N PRO A 132 14.33 2.05 4.65
CA PRO A 132 14.42 0.87 5.50
C PRO A 132 13.21 0.78 6.45
N VAL A 133 12.76 -0.43 6.77
CA VAL A 133 11.69 -0.63 7.77
C VAL A 133 12.06 -0.01 9.12
N GLU A 134 11.10 0.74 9.66
CA GLU A 134 11.13 1.29 11.01
C GLU A 134 10.10 0.58 11.91
N TYR A 135 9.83 1.12 13.10
CA TYR A 135 8.80 0.56 13.97
C TYR A 135 7.41 0.69 13.32
N PHE A 136 6.69 -0.43 13.22
CA PHE A 136 5.32 -0.48 12.73
C PHE A 136 4.34 -0.34 13.89
N TYR A 137 3.50 0.69 13.86
CA TYR A 137 2.39 0.86 14.79
C TYR A 137 1.11 0.35 14.12
N PRO A 138 0.53 -0.79 14.56
CA PRO A 138 -0.75 -1.24 14.04
C PRO A 138 -1.82 -0.18 14.25
N ALA A 139 -2.65 0.05 13.23
CA ALA A 139 -3.79 0.94 13.36
C ALA A 139 -4.84 0.35 14.30
N GLU A 140 -5.75 1.19 14.77
CA GLU A 140 -6.85 0.81 15.63
C GLU A 140 -7.75 -0.24 14.95
N ASN A 141 -8.30 -1.17 15.73
CA ASN A 141 -9.03 -2.34 15.20
C ASN A 141 -10.20 -1.99 14.27
N TYR A 142 -10.79 -0.79 14.38
CA TYR A 142 -11.88 -0.36 13.52
C TYR A 142 -11.43 -0.03 12.08
N HIS A 143 -10.13 0.10 11.83
CA HIS A 143 -9.57 0.23 10.48
C HIS A 143 -9.41 -1.10 9.77
N ASN A 144 -9.39 -2.23 10.48
CA ASN A 144 -9.27 -3.55 9.86
C ASN A 144 -10.55 -3.92 9.11
N ASP A 145 -10.38 -4.54 7.94
CA ASP A 145 -11.48 -4.98 7.08
C ASP A 145 -12.47 -3.84 6.76
N TYR A 146 -12.01 -2.59 6.72
CA TYR A 146 -12.91 -1.42 6.67
C TYR A 146 -13.84 -1.49 5.46
N PHE A 147 -13.31 -1.85 4.28
CA PHE A 147 -14.09 -1.97 3.05
C PHE A 147 -15.16 -3.07 3.13
N ILE A 148 -14.84 -4.22 3.76
CA ILE A 148 -15.76 -5.34 3.93
C ILE A 148 -16.88 -4.98 4.91
N ASN A 149 -16.51 -4.28 5.98
CA ASN A 149 -17.44 -3.89 7.04
C ASN A 149 -18.31 -2.68 6.64
N ASN A 150 -17.86 -1.87 5.68
CA ASN A 150 -18.50 -0.62 5.30
C ASN A 150 -18.70 -0.46 3.77
N PRO A 151 -19.25 -1.46 3.05
CA PRO A 151 -19.25 -1.46 1.59
C PRO A 151 -20.12 -0.35 1.00
N SER A 152 -21.15 0.11 1.69
CA SER A 152 -22.05 1.18 1.23
C SER A 152 -21.52 2.59 1.44
N GLN A 153 -20.39 2.76 2.14
CA GLN A 153 -19.82 4.08 2.36
C GLN A 153 -19.44 4.73 1.03
N PRO A 154 -19.73 6.04 0.83
CA PRO A 154 -19.39 6.74 -0.40
C PRO A 154 -17.91 6.62 -0.76
N TYR A 155 -17.03 6.64 0.23
CA TYR A 155 -15.60 6.46 0.05
C TYR A 155 -15.25 5.08 -0.54
N CYS A 156 -15.84 4.00 0.00
CA CYS A 156 -15.69 2.65 -0.53
C CYS A 156 -16.18 2.54 -1.98
N GLN A 157 -17.33 3.15 -2.28
CA GLN A 157 -17.96 3.09 -3.60
C GLN A 157 -17.21 3.89 -4.67
N VAL A 158 -16.68 5.06 -4.32
CA VAL A 158 -16.09 6.00 -5.28
C VAL A 158 -14.57 5.85 -5.38
N ILE A 159 -13.90 5.43 -4.30
CA ILE A 159 -12.42 5.35 -4.25
C ILE A 159 -11.92 3.91 -4.27
N ILE A 160 -12.48 3.03 -3.43
CA ILE A 160 -11.96 1.65 -3.29
C ILE A 160 -12.44 0.75 -4.43
N ASN A 161 -13.73 0.80 -4.78
CA ASN A 161 -14.31 -0.06 -5.82
C ASN A 161 -13.60 0.05 -7.18
N PRO A 162 -13.28 1.25 -7.71
CA PRO A 162 -12.54 1.36 -8.97
C PRO A 162 -11.15 0.69 -8.91
N LYS A 163 -10.45 0.80 -7.77
CA LYS A 163 -9.15 0.13 -7.56
C LYS A 163 -9.32 -1.39 -7.54
N MET A 164 -10.37 -1.88 -6.88
CA MET A 164 -10.72 -3.30 -6.86
C MET A 164 -11.10 -3.83 -8.24
N GLU A 165 -11.83 -3.08 -9.04
CA GLU A 165 -12.17 -3.44 -10.43
C GLU A 165 -10.93 -3.51 -11.30
N LYS A 166 -10.06 -2.50 -11.23
CA LYS A 166 -8.78 -2.50 -11.93
C LYS A 166 -7.94 -3.73 -11.56
N PHE A 167 -7.83 -4.04 -10.26
CA PHE A 167 -7.15 -5.23 -9.78
C PHE A 167 -7.76 -6.53 -10.35
N ARG A 168 -9.09 -6.68 -10.29
CA ARG A 168 -9.77 -7.87 -10.85
C ARG A 168 -9.54 -8.05 -12.35
N ASN A 169 -9.44 -6.96 -13.10
CA ASN A 169 -9.26 -6.99 -14.55
C ASN A 169 -7.80 -7.28 -14.94
N GLU A 170 -6.84 -6.57 -14.34
CA GLU A 170 -5.41 -6.65 -14.71
C GLU A 170 -4.68 -7.82 -14.05
N TRP A 171 -5.13 -8.24 -12.87
CA TRP A 171 -4.44 -9.21 -12.01
C TRP A 171 -5.29 -10.45 -11.70
N ALA A 172 -6.27 -10.78 -12.55
CA ALA A 172 -7.19 -11.91 -12.37
C ALA A 172 -6.50 -13.24 -11.97
N LYS A 173 -5.32 -13.51 -12.52
CA LYS A 173 -4.53 -14.73 -12.22
C LYS A 173 -4.04 -14.82 -10.77
N PHE A 174 -3.99 -13.68 -10.08
CA PHE A 174 -3.63 -13.55 -8.67
C PHE A 174 -4.85 -13.23 -7.80
N LEU A 175 -6.07 -13.36 -8.29
CA LEU A 175 -7.24 -13.24 -7.42
C LEU A 175 -7.35 -14.50 -6.55
N LYS A 176 -7.60 -14.33 -5.25
CA LYS A 176 -7.96 -15.46 -4.37
C LYS A 176 -9.25 -16.10 -4.89
N THR A 177 -9.20 -17.39 -5.20
CA THR A 177 -10.40 -18.22 -5.32
C THR A 177 -11.03 -18.30 -3.94
N SER A 178 -12.30 -17.89 -3.83
CA SER A 178 -13.08 -17.96 -2.60
C SER A 178 -13.27 -19.40 -2.12
#